data_AF-A0A8H7FQN2-F1
#
_entry.id   AF-A0A8H7FQN2-F1
#
_cell.length_a   1.000
_cell.length_b   1.000
_cell.length_c   1.000
_cell.angle_alpha   90.00
_cell.angle_beta   90.00
_cell.angle_gamma   90.00
#
_symmetry.space_group_name_H-M   'P 1'
#
loop_
_entity.id
_entity.type
_entity.pdbx_description
1 polymer ?
#
loop_
_entity_poly.entity_id
_entity_poly.type
_entity_poly.pdbx_seq_one_letter_code
_entity_poly.pdbx_strand_id
1 'polypeptide(L)'
;MLITESLKVVRRLATQGDAFAEAQFFLANCYGTGMLGLQVDHERAYHLYLQAAKQNHAAACYRVAVCNEIGAGTRREPPRAAAFYRKAASLGDTPAMYKLGMILLHGTLGEAKNPREAISWLKRAAEQADEENPHALHELGLLHEQPNSQLVMHDPAYAKALFMQAAHLGYTQSQFKLGQCFEYGALTCPVDPRRSIAWYTKAAEKGDSEAELALSGWYLTGSEGVLKQSDSEAYLWARRAANKGLNKAEYAVGYYAEVGIGIKQDIEFAKRWYMRAAGSSNISFNLTPLSALTILQLKATSVQ
;
A
#
# COMPACT_ATOMS: atom_id res chain seq x y z
N MET A 1 -35.06 -15.51 -4.91
CA MET A 1 -35.10 -16.97 -4.69
C MET A 1 -33.72 -17.60 -4.63
N LEU A 2 -32.83 -17.40 -5.63
CA LEU A 2 -31.50 -18.02 -5.66
C LEU A 2 -30.61 -17.70 -4.44
N ILE A 3 -30.53 -16.42 -4.02
CA ILE A 3 -29.72 -15.99 -2.85
C ILE A 3 -30.23 -16.61 -1.53
N THR A 4 -31.55 -16.72 -1.39
CA THR A 4 -32.15 -17.30 -0.18
C THR A 4 -31.97 -18.82 -0.10
N GLU A 5 -31.91 -19.50 -1.25
CA GLU A 5 -31.64 -20.94 -1.30
C GLU A 5 -30.15 -21.23 -1.07
N SER A 6 -29.25 -20.46 -1.69
CA SER A 6 -27.81 -20.59 -1.45
C SER A 6 -27.45 -20.34 0.01
N LEU A 7 -28.03 -19.32 0.66
CA LEU A 7 -27.86 -19.09 2.09
C LEU A 7 -28.36 -20.25 2.96
N LYS A 8 -29.47 -20.91 2.59
CA LYS A 8 -29.98 -22.08 3.32
C LYS A 8 -29.00 -23.25 3.22
N VAL A 9 -28.44 -23.50 2.04
CA VAL A 9 -27.44 -24.55 1.82
C VAL A 9 -26.15 -24.26 2.60
N VAL A 10 -25.62 -23.04 2.50
CA VAL A 10 -24.40 -22.62 3.23
C VAL A 10 -24.61 -22.74 4.74
N ARG A 11 -25.74 -22.27 5.28
CA ARG A 11 -26.06 -22.42 6.71
C ARG A 11 -26.13 -23.88 7.13
N ARG A 12 -26.71 -24.74 6.28
CA ARG A 12 -26.77 -26.17 6.55
C ARG A 12 -25.36 -26.77 6.64
N LEU A 13 -24.50 -26.49 5.67
CA LEU A 13 -23.11 -26.98 5.64
C LEU A 13 -22.24 -26.42 6.78
N ALA A 14 -22.54 -25.21 7.26
CA ALA A 14 -21.81 -24.58 8.36
C ALA A 14 -22.27 -25.05 9.76
N THR A 15 -23.46 -25.65 9.90
CA THR A 15 -24.08 -25.96 11.21
C THR A 15 -24.54 -27.40 11.42
N GLN A 16 -24.79 -28.18 10.36
CA GLN A 16 -25.29 -29.56 10.47
C GLN A 16 -24.18 -30.57 10.14
N GLY A 17 -24.08 -31.62 10.96
CA GLY A 17 -23.10 -32.70 10.79
C GLY A 17 -21.66 -32.28 11.08
N ASP A 18 -20.70 -32.92 10.41
CA ASP A 18 -19.30 -32.48 10.36
C ASP A 18 -19.22 -31.18 9.55
N ALA A 19 -19.43 -30.06 10.24
CA ALA A 19 -19.54 -28.75 9.61
C ALA A 19 -18.25 -28.37 8.88
N PHE A 20 -18.34 -28.06 7.59
CA PHE A 20 -17.19 -27.75 6.75
C PHE A 20 -16.57 -26.40 7.11
N ALA A 21 -15.25 -26.36 7.30
CA ALA A 21 -14.53 -25.16 7.68
C ALA A 21 -14.65 -24.04 6.63
N GLU A 22 -14.68 -24.41 5.34
CA GLU A 22 -14.86 -23.49 4.21
C GLU A 22 -16.26 -22.87 4.23
N ALA A 23 -17.30 -23.66 4.54
CA ALA A 23 -18.66 -23.16 4.65
C ALA A 23 -18.83 -22.22 5.85
N GLN A 24 -18.19 -22.54 6.98
CA GLN A 24 -18.13 -21.65 8.15
C GLN A 24 -17.42 -20.34 7.83
N PHE A 25 -16.27 -20.40 7.15
CA PHE A 25 -15.51 -19.21 6.74
C PHE A 25 -16.30 -18.34 5.75
N PHE A 26 -16.93 -18.96 4.74
CA PHE A 26 -17.74 -18.23 3.77
C PHE A 26 -18.94 -17.55 4.44
N LEU A 27 -19.66 -18.27 5.31
CA LEU A 27 -20.79 -17.69 6.06
C LEU A 27 -20.34 -16.56 6.98
N ALA A 28 -19.17 -16.70 7.62
CA ALA A 28 -18.57 -15.66 8.45
C ALA A 28 -18.23 -14.40 7.62
N ASN A 29 -17.69 -14.55 6.41
CA ASN A 29 -17.44 -13.43 5.50
C ASN A 29 -18.75 -12.73 5.13
N CYS A 30 -19.83 -13.49 4.88
CA CYS A 30 -21.14 -12.89 4.57
C CYS A 30 -21.69 -12.07 5.75
N TYR A 31 -21.59 -12.58 6.99
CA TYR A 31 -21.98 -11.82 8.18
C TYR A 31 -21.07 -10.60 8.44
N GLY A 32 -19.77 -10.70 8.15
CA GLY A 32 -18.82 -9.60 8.37
C GLY A 32 -18.94 -8.46 7.36
N THR A 33 -19.34 -8.76 6.12
CA THR A 33 -19.44 -7.78 5.02
C THR A 33 -20.87 -7.36 4.69
N GLY A 34 -21.87 -8.06 5.22
CA GLY A 34 -23.29 -7.86 4.86
C GLY A 34 -23.62 -8.37 3.45
N MET A 35 -22.76 -9.21 2.86
CA MET A 35 -23.00 -9.81 1.55
C MET A 35 -24.24 -10.72 1.61
N LEU A 36 -24.91 -10.91 0.46
CA LEU A 36 -26.15 -11.68 0.32
C LEU A 36 -27.37 -11.07 1.06
N GLY A 37 -27.31 -9.77 1.36
CA GLY A 37 -28.40 -9.04 2.02
C GLY A 37 -28.54 -9.35 3.52
N LEU A 38 -27.50 -9.91 4.14
CA LEU A 38 -27.44 -10.13 5.58
C LEU A 38 -27.12 -8.83 6.32
N GLN A 39 -27.64 -8.69 7.53
CA GLN A 39 -27.18 -7.63 8.43
C GLN A 39 -25.76 -7.92 8.91
N VAL A 40 -24.93 -6.87 8.95
CA VAL A 40 -23.56 -6.95 9.43
C VAL A 40 -23.57 -7.32 10.91
N ASP A 41 -22.95 -8.45 11.24
CA ASP A 41 -22.90 -9.00 12.59
C ASP A 41 -21.50 -9.56 12.85
N HIS A 42 -20.64 -8.72 13.42
CA HIS A 42 -19.25 -9.06 13.68
C HIS A 42 -19.10 -10.12 14.77
N GLU A 43 -20.02 -10.21 15.73
CA GLU A 43 -19.97 -11.20 16.80
C GLU A 43 -20.24 -12.60 16.24
N ARG A 44 -21.30 -12.75 15.42
CA ARG A 44 -21.57 -14.03 14.73
C ARG A 44 -20.47 -14.40 13.76
N ALA A 45 -19.94 -13.44 13.00
CA ALA A 45 -18.81 -13.67 12.12
C ALA A 45 -17.59 -14.19 12.90
N TYR A 46 -17.27 -13.57 14.04
CA TYR A 46 -16.17 -13.99 14.91
C TYR A 46 -16.34 -15.42 15.43
N HIS A 47 -17.53 -15.79 15.89
CA HIS A 47 -17.81 -17.15 16.36
C HIS A 47 -17.61 -18.20 15.27
N LEU A 48 -18.09 -17.93 14.04
CA LEU A 48 -17.91 -18.82 12.90
C LEU A 48 -16.45 -18.91 12.45
N TYR A 49 -15.72 -17.79 12.42
CA TYR A 49 -14.28 -17.82 12.15
C TYR A 49 -13.53 -18.65 13.20
N LEU A 50 -13.92 -18.55 14.48
CA LEU A 50 -13.29 -19.32 15.55
C LEU A 50 -13.56 -20.83 15.41
N GLN A 51 -14.75 -21.22 14.97
CA GLN A 51 -15.07 -22.62 14.67
C GLN A 51 -14.23 -23.14 13.49
N ALA A 52 -14.13 -22.40 12.39
CA ALA A 52 -13.29 -22.77 11.26
C ALA A 52 -11.80 -22.81 11.63
N ALA A 53 -11.33 -21.88 12.47
CA ALA A 53 -9.97 -21.84 12.97
C ALA A 53 -9.62 -23.04 13.87
N LYS A 54 -10.60 -23.63 14.59
CA LYS A 54 -10.42 -24.88 15.33
C LYS A 54 -10.20 -26.08 14.40
N GLN A 55 -10.75 -26.03 13.19
CA GLN A 55 -10.53 -27.01 12.13
C GLN A 55 -9.26 -26.76 11.30
N ASN A 56 -8.38 -25.86 11.77
CA ASN A 56 -7.12 -25.50 11.11
C ASN A 56 -7.28 -24.85 9.71
N HIS A 57 -8.40 -24.15 9.48
CA HIS A 57 -8.56 -23.34 8.28
C HIS A 57 -7.69 -22.07 8.35
N ALA A 58 -6.71 -21.94 7.47
CA ALA A 58 -5.65 -20.93 7.53
C ALA A 58 -6.20 -19.48 7.47
N ALA A 59 -7.02 -19.17 6.47
CA ALA A 59 -7.62 -17.84 6.31
C ALA A 59 -8.61 -17.50 7.45
N ALA A 60 -9.21 -18.50 8.10
CA ALA A 60 -10.08 -18.27 9.24
C ALA A 60 -9.26 -17.90 10.47
N CYS A 61 -8.13 -18.58 10.71
CA CYS A 61 -7.17 -18.20 11.74
C CYS A 61 -6.69 -16.75 11.55
N TYR A 62 -6.39 -16.34 10.31
CA TYR A 62 -6.04 -14.95 9.99
C TYR A 62 -7.16 -13.97 10.34
N ARG A 63 -8.42 -14.26 9.94
CA ARG A 63 -9.58 -13.40 10.29
C ARG A 63 -9.81 -13.31 11.80
N VAL A 64 -9.66 -14.41 12.54
CA VAL A 64 -9.72 -14.40 14.02
C VAL A 64 -8.63 -13.49 14.59
N ALA A 65 -7.41 -13.55 14.06
CA ALA A 65 -6.31 -12.70 14.51
C ALA A 65 -6.64 -11.21 14.29
N VAL A 66 -7.13 -10.85 13.10
CA VAL A 66 -7.57 -9.48 12.77
C VAL A 66 -8.68 -9.02 13.71
N CYS A 67 -9.70 -9.84 13.96
CA CYS A 67 -10.79 -9.52 14.89
C CYS A 67 -10.27 -9.22 16.31
N ASN A 68 -9.31 -9.99 16.82
CA ASN A 68 -8.71 -9.78 18.14
C ASN A 68 -7.77 -8.54 18.17
N GLU A 69 -7.15 -8.19 17.05
CA GLU A 69 -6.29 -6.99 16.92
C GLU A 69 -7.12 -5.70 16.95
N ILE A 70 -8.24 -5.65 16.23
CA ILE A 70 -9.10 -4.46 16.11
C ILE A 70 -10.25 -4.43 17.13
N GLY A 71 -10.62 -5.57 17.72
CA GLY A 71 -11.79 -5.70 18.60
C GLY A 71 -13.12 -5.81 17.84
N ALA A 72 -13.13 -6.42 16.64
CA ALA A 72 -14.37 -6.60 15.88
C ALA A 72 -15.08 -7.89 16.30
N GLY A 73 -16.25 -7.77 16.93
CA GLY A 73 -17.03 -8.91 17.43
C GLY A 73 -16.44 -9.57 18.69
N THR A 74 -15.34 -9.02 19.22
CA THR A 74 -14.68 -9.47 20.46
C THR A 74 -13.93 -8.31 21.10
N ARG A 75 -13.37 -8.51 22.30
CA ARG A 75 -12.52 -7.50 22.94
C ARG A 75 -11.13 -7.51 22.31
N ARG A 76 -10.47 -6.35 22.32
CA ARG A 76 -9.10 -6.24 21.81
C ARG A 76 -8.14 -7.02 22.71
N GLU A 77 -7.56 -8.08 22.17
CA GLU A 77 -6.63 -8.97 22.85
C GLU A 77 -5.36 -9.14 22.01
N PRO A 78 -4.39 -8.22 22.12
CA PRO A 78 -3.17 -8.25 21.31
C PRO A 78 -2.37 -9.56 21.37
N PRO A 79 -2.12 -10.18 22.54
CA PRO A 79 -1.34 -11.43 22.60
C PRO A 79 -2.08 -12.60 21.93
N ARG A 80 -3.42 -12.60 22.03
CA ARG A 80 -4.25 -13.61 21.36
C ARG A 80 -4.21 -13.44 19.84
N ALA A 81 -4.25 -12.21 19.35
CA ALA A 81 -4.08 -11.93 17.93
C ALA A 81 -2.73 -12.45 17.40
N ALA A 82 -1.63 -12.19 18.11
CA ALA A 82 -0.30 -12.70 17.73
C ALA A 82 -0.25 -14.24 17.66
N ALA A 83 -0.86 -14.93 18.63
CA ALA A 83 -0.94 -16.40 18.62
C ALA A 83 -1.70 -16.94 17.41
N PHE A 84 -2.83 -16.31 17.03
CA PHE A 84 -3.59 -16.71 15.83
C PHE A 84 -2.87 -16.35 14.52
N TYR A 85 -2.14 -15.23 14.46
CA TYR A 85 -1.28 -14.93 13.30
C TYR A 85 -0.18 -15.98 13.13
N ARG A 86 0.49 -16.39 14.22
CA ARG A 86 1.50 -17.45 14.19
C ARG A 86 0.90 -18.78 13.72
N LYS A 87 -0.30 -19.13 14.20
CA LYS A 87 -1.04 -20.32 13.76
C LYS A 87 -1.37 -20.24 12.26
N ALA A 88 -1.92 -19.13 11.79
CA ALA A 88 -2.28 -18.94 10.37
C ALA A 88 -1.04 -19.00 9.46
N ALA A 89 0.06 -18.36 9.86
CA ALA A 89 1.33 -18.41 9.14
C ALA A 89 1.91 -19.83 9.07
N SER A 90 1.80 -20.62 10.16
CA SER A 90 2.21 -22.04 10.13
C SER A 90 1.37 -22.91 9.21
N LEU A 91 0.11 -22.53 8.97
CA LEU A 91 -0.82 -23.23 8.08
C LEU A 91 -0.67 -22.81 6.61
N GLY A 92 0.21 -21.86 6.29
CA GLY A 92 0.46 -21.46 4.90
C GLY A 92 -0.28 -20.22 4.43
N ASP A 93 -0.91 -19.43 5.31
CA ASP A 93 -1.62 -18.22 4.91
C ASP A 93 -0.65 -17.06 4.59
N THR A 94 -0.57 -16.65 3.32
CA THR A 94 0.33 -15.57 2.85
C THR A 94 0.10 -14.23 3.58
N PRO A 95 -1.14 -13.71 3.73
CA PRO A 95 -1.39 -12.51 4.52
C PRO A 95 -0.90 -12.61 5.96
N ALA A 96 -1.11 -13.77 6.62
CA ALA A 96 -0.64 -13.99 7.97
C ALA A 96 0.88 -14.04 8.07
N MET A 97 1.58 -14.67 7.13
CA MET A 97 3.04 -14.69 7.10
C MET A 97 3.61 -13.27 6.99
N TYR A 98 3.05 -12.46 6.08
CA TYR A 98 3.41 -11.05 5.94
C TYR A 98 3.17 -10.28 7.24
N LYS A 99 1.96 -10.38 7.81
CA LYS A 99 1.58 -9.66 9.02
C LYS A 99 2.43 -10.08 10.21
N LEU A 100 2.73 -11.37 10.37
CA LEU A 100 3.62 -11.88 11.41
C LEU A 100 5.04 -11.35 11.25
N GLY A 101 5.55 -11.28 10.01
CA GLY A 101 6.82 -10.62 9.70
C GLY A 101 6.85 -9.18 10.20
N MET A 102 5.82 -8.40 9.88
CA MET A 102 5.72 -7.00 10.33
C MET A 102 5.61 -6.87 11.86
N ILE A 103 4.85 -7.77 12.51
CA ILE A 103 4.73 -7.79 13.97
C ILE A 103 6.10 -8.01 14.63
N LEU A 104 6.89 -8.96 14.11
CA LEU A 104 8.21 -9.30 14.64
C LEU A 104 9.28 -8.25 14.30
N LEU A 105 9.16 -7.51 13.19
CA LEU A 105 10.04 -6.37 12.87
C LEU A 105 9.83 -5.21 13.85
N HIS A 106 8.56 -4.84 14.09
CA HIS A 106 8.23 -3.66 14.89
C HIS A 106 8.07 -3.96 16.38
N GLY A 107 7.87 -5.22 16.77
CA GLY A 107 7.59 -5.62 18.15
C GLY A 107 6.21 -5.16 18.61
N THR A 108 5.18 -5.44 17.80
CA THR A 108 3.79 -5.05 18.10
C THR A 108 3.01 -6.23 18.70
N LEU A 109 1.77 -5.99 19.13
CA LEU A 109 0.86 -7.02 19.69
C LEU A 109 1.40 -7.80 20.91
N GLY A 110 2.38 -7.25 21.63
CA GLY A 110 2.97 -7.87 22.81
C GLY A 110 4.07 -8.88 22.50
N GLU A 111 4.48 -9.01 21.23
CA GLU A 111 5.63 -9.82 20.82
C GLU A 111 6.93 -9.02 20.90
N ALA A 112 8.02 -9.70 21.26
CA ALA A 112 9.34 -9.09 21.25
C ALA A 112 9.84 -8.91 19.80
N LYS A 113 10.67 -7.88 19.57
CA LYS A 113 11.30 -7.67 18.27
C LYS A 113 12.23 -8.85 17.95
N ASN A 114 11.94 -9.54 16.85
CA ASN A 114 12.79 -10.61 16.33
C ASN A 114 12.96 -10.46 14.81
N PRO A 115 13.87 -9.58 14.36
CA PRO A 115 13.98 -9.26 12.95
C PRO A 115 14.47 -10.44 12.11
N ARG A 116 15.27 -11.36 12.67
CA ARG A 116 15.75 -12.56 11.96
C ARG A 116 14.59 -13.49 11.60
N GLU A 117 13.71 -13.75 12.56
CA GLU A 117 12.51 -14.54 12.31
C GLU A 117 11.55 -13.82 11.37
N ALA A 118 11.41 -12.49 11.52
CA ALA A 118 10.58 -11.70 10.63
C ALA A 118 10.98 -11.83 9.16
N ILE A 119 12.28 -11.75 8.85
CA ILE A 119 12.80 -11.89 7.49
C ILE A 119 12.50 -13.29 6.94
N SER A 120 12.60 -14.33 7.76
CA SER A 120 12.24 -15.70 7.36
C SER A 120 10.77 -15.80 6.93
N TRP A 121 9.86 -15.23 7.72
CA TRP A 121 8.44 -15.20 7.39
C TRP A 121 8.13 -14.33 6.16
N LEU A 122 8.77 -13.18 6.03
CA LEU A 122 8.62 -12.32 4.85
C LEU A 122 9.12 -13.01 3.58
N LYS A 123 10.24 -13.75 3.64
CA LYS A 123 10.75 -14.54 2.50
C LYS A 123 9.75 -15.60 2.05
N ARG A 124 9.19 -16.36 3.00
CA ARG A 124 8.15 -17.34 2.71
C ARG A 124 6.89 -16.70 2.11
N ALA A 125 6.48 -15.54 2.62
CA ALA A 125 5.36 -14.79 2.07
C ALA A 125 5.65 -14.27 0.65
N ALA A 126 6.89 -13.83 0.39
CA ALA A 126 7.31 -13.35 -0.92
C ALA A 126 7.38 -14.47 -1.98
N GLU A 127 7.76 -15.69 -1.59
CA GLU A 127 7.72 -16.87 -2.47
C GLU A 127 6.29 -17.24 -2.91
N GLN A 128 5.30 -16.97 -2.05
CA GLN A 128 3.88 -17.23 -2.29
C GLN A 128 3.09 -15.97 -2.67
N ALA A 129 3.79 -14.89 -3.06
CA ALA A 129 3.15 -13.63 -3.36
C ALA A 129 2.32 -13.72 -4.66
N ASP A 130 1.09 -13.20 -4.57
CA ASP A 130 0.12 -13.09 -5.66
C ASP A 130 -0.35 -11.63 -5.82
N GLU A 131 -1.29 -11.40 -6.73
CA GLU A 131 -1.84 -10.06 -6.99
C GLU A 131 -2.55 -9.44 -5.77
N GLU A 132 -3.08 -10.28 -4.87
CA GLU A 132 -3.74 -9.83 -3.65
C GLU A 132 -2.74 -9.53 -2.52
N ASN A 133 -1.61 -10.24 -2.49
CA ASN A 133 -0.62 -10.21 -1.41
C ASN A 133 0.82 -9.87 -1.86
N PRO A 134 1.06 -8.80 -2.65
CA PRO A 134 2.40 -8.45 -3.10
C PRO A 134 3.25 -7.71 -2.03
N HIS A 135 2.68 -7.49 -0.84
CA HIS A 135 3.21 -6.62 0.21
C HIS A 135 4.56 -7.10 0.75
N ALA A 136 4.72 -8.42 0.91
CA ALA A 136 5.95 -9.02 1.42
C ALA A 136 7.15 -8.76 0.51
N LEU A 137 6.94 -8.78 -0.81
CA LEU A 137 7.99 -8.47 -1.79
C LEU A 137 8.48 -7.03 -1.65
N HIS A 138 7.56 -6.08 -1.45
CA HIS A 138 7.92 -4.67 -1.26
C HIS A 138 8.73 -4.46 0.02
N GLU A 139 8.24 -4.99 1.15
CA GLU A 139 8.94 -4.84 2.44
C GLU A 139 10.33 -5.49 2.44
N LEU A 140 10.47 -6.68 1.83
CA LEU A 140 11.79 -7.27 1.64
C LEU A 140 12.69 -6.39 0.76
N GLY A 141 12.14 -5.81 -0.30
CA GLY A 141 12.85 -4.87 -1.16
C GLY A 141 13.40 -3.69 -0.37
N LEU A 142 12.59 -3.09 0.50
CA LEU A 142 13.01 -1.99 1.38
C LEU A 142 14.10 -2.42 2.37
N LEU A 143 14.00 -3.63 2.94
CA LEU A 143 15.02 -4.14 3.86
C LEU A 143 16.39 -4.35 3.18
N HIS A 144 16.40 -4.83 1.93
CA HIS A 144 17.62 -5.01 1.15
C HIS A 144 18.18 -3.69 0.56
N GLU A 145 17.31 -2.69 0.34
CA GLU A 145 17.71 -1.34 -0.08
C GLU A 145 18.45 -0.59 1.03
N GLN A 146 18.11 -0.80 2.30
CA GLN A 146 18.70 -0.04 3.41
C GLN A 146 20.18 -0.39 3.61
N PRO A 147 21.13 0.56 3.39
CA PRO A 147 22.57 0.29 3.48
C PRO A 147 23.04 0.03 4.92
N ASN A 148 22.30 0.52 5.92
CA ASN A 148 22.65 0.42 7.34
C ASN A 148 21.92 -0.71 8.08
N SER A 149 21.22 -1.58 7.36
CA SER A 149 20.51 -2.70 8.00
C SER A 149 21.53 -3.73 8.49
N GLN A 150 21.67 -3.90 9.80
CA GLN A 150 22.42 -5.02 10.39
C GLN A 150 21.69 -6.36 10.20
N LEU A 151 20.46 -6.33 9.67
CA LEU A 151 19.56 -7.48 9.59
C LEU A 151 19.73 -8.27 8.31
N VAL A 152 20.08 -7.59 7.21
CA VAL A 152 20.16 -8.16 5.87
C VAL A 152 21.33 -7.53 5.12
N MET A 153 22.01 -8.32 4.29
CA MET A 153 23.03 -7.80 3.39
C MET A 153 22.41 -6.81 2.41
N HIS A 154 22.99 -5.62 2.32
CA HIS A 154 22.61 -4.62 1.33
C HIS A 154 22.88 -5.17 -0.08
N ASP A 155 21.81 -5.34 -0.84
CA ASP A 155 21.87 -5.79 -2.23
C ASP A 155 20.85 -5.01 -3.06
N PRO A 156 21.27 -3.93 -3.72
CA PRO A 156 20.37 -3.09 -4.50
C PRO A 156 19.84 -3.81 -5.75
N ALA A 157 20.57 -4.79 -6.29
CA ALA A 157 20.14 -5.54 -7.47
C ALA A 157 19.03 -6.54 -7.10
N TYR A 158 19.17 -7.20 -5.95
CA TYR A 158 18.12 -8.07 -5.41
C TYR A 158 16.88 -7.26 -4.99
N ALA A 159 17.07 -6.11 -4.32
CA ALA A 159 15.96 -5.20 -3.98
C ALA A 159 15.17 -4.77 -5.23
N LYS A 160 15.87 -4.41 -6.32
CA LYS A 160 15.23 -4.12 -7.61
C LYS A 160 14.40 -5.28 -8.13
N ALA A 161 14.92 -6.52 -8.07
CA ALA A 161 14.18 -7.69 -8.55
C ALA A 161 12.88 -7.90 -7.76
N LEU A 162 12.91 -7.73 -6.44
CA LEU A 162 11.73 -7.82 -5.58
C LEU A 162 10.71 -6.72 -5.89
N PHE A 163 11.16 -5.47 -6.06
CA PHE A 163 10.27 -4.37 -6.44
C PHE A 163 9.65 -4.60 -7.82
N MET A 164 10.43 -5.10 -8.79
CA MET A 164 9.92 -5.47 -10.11
C MET A 164 8.84 -6.55 -9.98
N GLN A 165 9.07 -7.62 -9.21
CA GLN A 165 8.07 -8.66 -9.02
C GLN A 165 6.77 -8.12 -8.39
N ALA A 166 6.88 -7.33 -7.32
CA ALA A 166 5.74 -6.68 -6.68
C ALA A 166 5.00 -5.73 -7.64
N ALA A 167 5.72 -4.97 -8.46
CA ALA A 167 5.13 -4.04 -9.41
C ALA A 167 4.41 -4.73 -10.57
N HIS A 168 4.88 -5.90 -11.02
CA HIS A 168 4.19 -6.74 -11.99
C HIS A 168 2.91 -7.35 -11.43
N LEU A 169 2.91 -7.72 -10.14
CA LEU A 169 1.70 -8.09 -9.39
C LEU A 169 0.76 -6.89 -9.12
N GLY A 170 1.13 -5.70 -9.60
CA GLY A 170 0.28 -4.52 -9.51
C GLY A 170 0.43 -3.74 -8.21
N TYR A 171 1.47 -3.96 -7.41
CA TYR A 171 1.63 -3.21 -6.17
C TYR A 171 2.03 -1.76 -6.43
N THR A 172 1.12 -0.83 -6.11
CA THR A 172 1.23 0.59 -6.44
C THR A 172 2.50 1.24 -5.88
N GLN A 173 2.86 0.96 -4.62
CA GLN A 173 4.04 1.56 -3.99
C GLN A 173 5.35 1.05 -4.65
N SER A 174 5.40 -0.21 -5.07
CA SER A 174 6.55 -0.73 -5.84
C SER A 174 6.63 -0.11 -7.23
N GLN A 175 5.48 0.10 -7.90
CA GLN A 175 5.44 0.79 -9.19
C GLN A 175 5.99 2.21 -9.07
N PHE A 176 5.52 2.97 -8.07
CA PHE A 176 6.05 4.30 -7.78
C PHE A 176 7.55 4.29 -7.46
N LYS A 177 7.98 3.36 -6.60
CA LYS A 177 9.40 3.20 -6.23
C LYS A 177 10.29 2.91 -7.44
N LEU A 178 9.86 2.04 -8.36
CA LEU A 178 10.58 1.78 -9.61
C LEU A 178 10.61 3.02 -10.51
N GLY A 179 9.50 3.76 -10.58
CA GLY A 179 9.44 5.04 -11.27
C GLY A 179 10.54 6.00 -10.80
N GLN A 180 10.71 6.13 -9.47
CA GLN A 180 11.79 6.91 -8.85
C GLN A 180 13.18 6.34 -9.17
N CYS A 181 13.34 5.01 -9.13
CA CYS A 181 14.63 4.39 -9.40
C CYS A 181 15.09 4.63 -10.84
N PHE A 182 14.19 4.57 -11.83
CA PHE A 182 14.51 4.90 -13.22
C PHE A 182 14.64 6.42 -13.46
N GLU A 183 14.02 7.27 -12.64
CA GLU A 183 14.18 8.72 -12.72
C GLU A 183 15.57 9.17 -12.23
N TYR A 184 16.00 8.68 -11.06
CA TYR A 184 17.22 9.14 -10.40
C TYR A 184 18.42 8.20 -10.59
N GLY A 185 18.24 7.04 -11.23
CA GLY A 185 19.30 6.06 -11.41
C GLY A 185 19.68 5.30 -10.12
N ALA A 186 18.69 4.98 -9.28
CA ALA A 186 18.88 4.26 -8.02
C ALA A 186 18.73 2.74 -8.17
N LEU A 187 19.14 1.96 -7.16
CA LEU A 187 19.00 0.49 -7.12
C LEU A 187 19.58 -0.25 -8.34
N THR A 188 20.72 0.20 -8.88
CA THR A 188 21.34 -0.32 -10.13
C THR A 188 20.51 -0.12 -11.40
N CYS A 189 19.45 0.70 -11.34
CA CYS A 189 18.70 1.09 -12.53
C CYS A 189 19.45 2.20 -13.27
N PRO A 190 19.60 2.10 -14.61
CA PRO A 190 20.01 3.26 -15.39
C PRO A 190 18.91 4.32 -15.38
N VAL A 191 19.29 5.58 -15.54
CA VAL A 191 18.32 6.66 -15.78
C VAL A 191 17.61 6.39 -17.09
N ASP A 192 16.29 6.17 -17.03
CA ASP A 192 15.45 5.84 -18.18
C ASP A 192 14.09 6.56 -18.02
N PRO A 193 13.93 7.74 -18.65
CA PRO A 193 12.70 8.51 -18.62
C PRO A 193 11.48 7.71 -19.09
N ARG A 194 11.64 6.86 -20.11
CA ARG A 194 10.53 6.08 -20.67
C ARG A 194 10.01 5.08 -19.64
N ARG A 195 10.91 4.36 -18.97
CA ARG A 195 10.52 3.41 -17.92
C ARG A 195 9.99 4.12 -16.68
N SER A 196 10.59 5.24 -16.29
CA SER A 196 10.12 6.04 -15.16
C SER A 196 8.67 6.49 -15.36
N ILE A 197 8.39 7.13 -16.51
CA ILE A 197 7.04 7.57 -16.88
C ILE A 197 6.08 6.38 -16.92
N ALA A 198 6.45 5.28 -17.57
CA ALA A 198 5.58 4.10 -17.67
C ALA A 198 5.18 3.52 -16.29
N TRP A 199 6.11 3.45 -15.34
CA TRP A 199 5.81 2.96 -13.99
C TRP A 199 4.99 3.96 -13.17
N TYR A 200 5.30 5.26 -13.27
CA TYR A 200 4.48 6.28 -12.63
C TYR A 200 3.06 6.33 -13.20
N THR A 201 2.87 6.16 -14.51
CA THR A 201 1.54 6.07 -15.13
C THR A 201 0.73 4.92 -14.54
N LYS A 202 1.31 3.72 -14.42
CA LYS A 202 0.63 2.57 -13.79
C LYS A 202 0.23 2.84 -12.33
N ALA A 203 1.11 3.48 -11.55
CA ALA A 203 0.80 3.83 -10.17
C ALA A 203 -0.29 4.92 -10.08
N ALA A 204 -0.22 5.93 -10.94
CA ALA A 204 -1.19 7.02 -11.02
C ALA A 204 -2.58 6.53 -11.46
N GLU A 205 -2.67 5.57 -12.39
CA GLU A 205 -3.93 4.92 -12.79
C GLU A 205 -4.62 4.22 -11.62
N LYS A 206 -3.84 3.69 -10.66
CA LYS A 206 -4.35 3.12 -9.40
C LYS A 206 -4.63 4.16 -8.31
N GLY A 207 -4.49 5.43 -8.65
CA GLY A 207 -4.83 6.54 -7.78
C GLY A 207 -3.70 7.03 -6.88
N ASP A 208 -2.45 6.63 -7.11
CA ASP A 208 -1.31 7.11 -6.32
C ASP A 208 -1.03 8.59 -6.55
N SER A 209 -1.14 9.39 -5.50
CA SER A 209 -0.98 10.84 -5.60
C SER A 209 0.49 11.26 -5.77
N GLU A 210 1.45 10.50 -5.23
CA GLU A 210 2.87 10.80 -5.41
C GLU A 210 3.31 10.54 -6.86
N ALA A 211 2.84 9.46 -7.48
CA ALA A 211 3.07 9.16 -8.89
C ALA A 211 2.42 10.21 -9.81
N GLU A 212 1.20 10.66 -9.52
CA GLU A 212 0.55 11.75 -10.25
C GLU A 212 1.38 13.04 -10.20
N LEU A 213 1.92 13.40 -9.03
CA LEU A 213 2.81 14.55 -8.88
C LEU A 213 4.14 14.34 -9.63
N ALA A 214 4.68 13.12 -9.63
CA ALA A 214 5.90 12.81 -10.38
C ALA A 214 5.68 12.93 -11.90
N LEU A 215 4.53 12.47 -12.41
CA LEU A 215 4.13 12.69 -13.81
C LEU A 215 4.01 14.18 -14.13
N SER A 216 3.44 14.98 -13.22
CA SER A 216 3.44 16.44 -13.38
C SER A 216 4.85 17.00 -13.61
N GLY A 217 5.85 16.53 -12.85
CA GLY A 217 7.24 16.91 -13.05
C GLY A 217 7.81 16.48 -14.42
N TRP A 218 7.46 15.28 -14.89
CA TRP A 218 7.85 14.80 -16.22
C TRP A 218 7.21 15.62 -17.34
N TYR A 219 5.94 16.01 -17.24
CA TYR A 219 5.28 16.86 -18.22
C TYR A 219 5.80 18.30 -18.21
N LEU A 220 6.17 18.81 -17.03
CA LEU A 220 6.73 20.15 -16.89
C LEU A 220 8.09 20.27 -17.58
N THR A 221 8.93 19.24 -17.48
CA THR A 221 10.28 19.23 -18.06
C THR A 221 10.31 18.69 -19.48
N GLY A 222 9.46 17.71 -19.79
CA GLY A 222 9.58 16.90 -21.00
C GLY A 222 10.81 15.99 -20.98
N SER A 223 10.91 15.12 -21.97
CA SER A 223 12.08 14.28 -22.22
C SER A 223 12.20 14.04 -23.72
N GLU A 224 13.34 14.42 -24.29
CA GLU A 224 13.58 14.36 -25.73
C GLU A 224 13.32 12.94 -26.28
N GLY A 225 12.48 12.84 -27.32
CA GLY A 225 12.12 11.56 -27.96
C GLY A 225 11.22 10.62 -27.13
N VAL A 226 10.84 11.00 -25.90
CA VAL A 226 9.98 10.18 -25.02
C VAL A 226 8.68 10.89 -24.67
N LEU A 227 8.76 12.11 -24.16
CA LEU A 227 7.61 12.88 -23.69
C LEU A 227 7.76 14.34 -24.09
N LYS A 228 6.74 14.88 -24.78
CA LYS A 228 6.72 16.31 -25.08
C LYS A 228 6.38 17.10 -23.82
N GLN A 229 7.12 18.18 -23.61
CA GLN A 229 6.84 19.13 -22.56
C GLN A 229 5.43 19.73 -22.74
N SER A 230 4.67 19.83 -21.66
CA SER A 230 3.31 20.38 -21.66
C SER A 230 2.97 20.94 -20.28
N ASP A 231 2.95 22.27 -20.16
CA ASP A 231 2.56 22.96 -18.93
C ASP A 231 1.11 22.64 -18.53
N SER A 232 0.21 22.51 -19.51
CA SER A 232 -1.20 22.17 -19.27
C SER A 232 -1.35 20.77 -18.68
N GLU A 233 -0.64 19.77 -19.20
CA GLU A 233 -0.69 18.41 -18.65
C GLU A 233 -0.01 18.35 -17.28
N ALA A 234 1.10 19.05 -17.10
CA ALA A 234 1.73 19.19 -15.78
C ALA A 234 0.73 19.71 -14.75
N TYR A 235 0.07 20.83 -15.04
CA TYR A 235 -0.94 21.40 -14.14
C TYR A 235 -2.09 20.42 -13.84
N LEU A 236 -2.62 19.72 -14.85
CA LEU A 236 -3.71 18.76 -14.65
C LEU A 236 -3.30 17.60 -13.74
N TRP A 237 -2.10 17.05 -13.91
CA TRP A 237 -1.58 15.98 -13.06
C TRP A 237 -1.32 16.45 -11.63
N ALA A 238 -0.69 17.61 -11.43
CA ALA A 238 -0.52 18.20 -10.10
C ALA A 238 -1.88 18.47 -9.43
N ARG A 239 -2.87 18.94 -10.20
CA ARG A 239 -4.22 19.21 -9.69
C ARG A 239 -4.95 17.94 -9.25
N ARG A 240 -4.79 16.84 -9.98
CA ARG A 240 -5.31 15.52 -9.58
C ARG A 240 -4.73 15.08 -8.23
N ALA A 241 -3.41 15.14 -8.09
CA ALA A 241 -2.73 14.78 -6.84
C ALA A 241 -3.14 15.71 -5.68
N ALA A 242 -3.26 17.01 -5.92
CA ALA A 242 -3.66 18.01 -4.93
C ALA A 242 -5.11 17.80 -4.46
N ASN A 243 -6.03 17.41 -5.35
CA ASN A 243 -7.41 17.11 -4.99
C ASN A 243 -7.52 15.91 -4.04
N LYS A 244 -6.55 14.99 -4.08
CA LYS A 244 -6.43 13.87 -3.14
C LYS A 244 -5.77 14.24 -1.80
N GLY A 245 -5.42 15.51 -1.60
CA GLY A 245 -4.85 16.01 -0.35
C GLY A 245 -3.34 15.81 -0.22
N LEU A 246 -2.61 15.56 -1.31
CA LEU A 246 -1.14 15.50 -1.24
C LEU A 246 -0.56 16.91 -1.06
N ASN A 247 -0.08 17.24 0.14
CA ASN A 247 0.44 18.57 0.49
C ASN A 247 1.46 19.12 -0.52
N LYS A 248 2.39 18.27 -1.00
CA LYS A 248 3.38 18.65 -2.02
C LYS A 248 2.73 19.08 -3.34
N ALA A 249 1.65 18.40 -3.75
CA ALA A 249 0.90 18.73 -4.95
C ALA A 249 0.02 19.97 -4.76
N GLU A 250 -0.57 20.15 -3.58
CA GLU A 250 -1.31 21.38 -3.23
C GLU A 250 -0.41 22.62 -3.35
N TYR A 251 0.84 22.51 -2.86
CA TYR A 251 1.85 23.54 -3.05
C TYR A 251 2.22 23.73 -4.54
N ALA A 252 2.44 22.63 -5.28
CA ALA A 252 2.76 22.70 -6.71
C ALA A 252 1.65 23.40 -7.54
N VAL A 253 0.38 23.14 -7.22
CA VAL A 253 -0.76 23.82 -7.85
C VAL A 253 -0.78 25.32 -7.50
N GLY A 254 -0.46 25.67 -6.25
CA GLY A 254 -0.31 27.08 -5.85
C GLY A 254 0.78 27.77 -6.67
N TYR A 255 1.94 27.12 -6.80
CA TYR A 255 3.07 27.62 -7.58
C TYR A 255 2.75 27.76 -9.06
N TYR A 256 2.10 26.75 -9.67
CA TYR A 256 1.67 26.83 -11.06
C TYR A 256 0.69 27.97 -11.31
N ALA A 257 -0.23 28.25 -10.39
CA ALA A 257 -1.14 29.39 -10.51
C ALA A 257 -0.47 30.75 -10.26
N GLU A 258 0.55 30.80 -9.40
CA GLU A 258 1.32 32.02 -9.14
C GLU A 258 2.19 32.42 -10.35
N VAL A 259 2.80 31.45 -11.01
CA VAL A 259 3.67 31.67 -12.17
C VAL A 259 2.89 31.72 -13.49
N GLY A 260 1.75 31.03 -13.56
CA GLY A 260 0.95 30.88 -14.78
C GLY A 260 1.34 29.65 -15.63
N ILE A 261 1.83 28.58 -15.00
CA ILE A 261 2.22 27.32 -15.67
C ILE A 261 0.95 26.49 -15.90
N GLY A 262 0.53 26.37 -17.16
CA GLY A 262 -0.59 25.51 -17.57
C GLY A 262 -1.98 26.02 -17.17
N ILE A 263 -2.03 27.12 -16.42
CA ILE A 263 -3.24 27.84 -15.99
C ILE A 263 -2.97 29.34 -16.08
N LYS A 264 -4.03 30.15 -16.25
CA LYS A 264 -3.93 31.61 -16.14
C LYS A 264 -3.43 31.99 -14.75
N GLN A 265 -2.51 32.95 -14.71
CA GLN A 265 -1.96 33.46 -13.46
C GLN A 265 -3.07 34.00 -12.56
N ASP A 266 -3.11 33.53 -11.32
CA ASP A 266 -4.09 33.94 -10.30
C ASP A 266 -3.47 33.82 -8.91
N ILE A 267 -3.06 34.98 -8.37
CA ILE A 267 -2.38 35.09 -7.08
C ILE A 267 -3.33 34.75 -5.91
N GLU A 268 -4.61 35.09 -6.01
CA GLU A 268 -5.58 34.80 -4.95
C GLU A 268 -5.87 33.30 -4.88
N PHE A 269 -6.01 32.66 -6.04
CA PHE A 269 -6.13 31.22 -6.14
C PHE A 269 -4.88 30.51 -5.62
N ALA A 270 -3.68 30.97 -5.99
CA ALA A 270 -2.41 30.45 -5.49
C ALA A 270 -2.35 30.51 -3.96
N LYS A 271 -2.70 31.67 -3.36
CA LYS A 271 -2.77 31.85 -1.90
C LYS A 271 -3.71 30.85 -1.23
N ARG A 272 -4.88 30.57 -1.81
CA ARG A 272 -5.81 29.57 -1.26
C ARG A 272 -5.20 28.16 -1.24
N TRP A 273 -4.48 27.78 -2.30
CA TRP A 273 -3.79 26.49 -2.37
C TRP A 273 -2.62 26.40 -1.41
N TYR A 274 -1.82 27.46 -1.26
CA TYR A 274 -0.77 27.51 -0.25
C TYR A 274 -1.31 27.44 1.18
N MET A 275 -2.40 28.16 1.49
CA MET A 275 -3.07 28.06 2.79
C MET A 275 -3.58 26.65 3.07
N ARG A 276 -4.09 25.96 2.04
CA ARG A 276 -4.53 24.57 2.15
C ARG A 276 -3.35 23.62 2.42
N ALA A 277 -2.27 23.75 1.66
CA ALA A 277 -1.04 22.98 1.87
C ALA A 277 -0.44 23.19 3.28
N ALA A 278 -0.46 24.44 3.78
CA ALA A 278 0.00 24.79 5.12
C ALA A 278 -0.97 24.31 6.21
N GLY A 279 -2.28 24.40 6.00
CA GLY A 279 -3.30 23.90 6.93
C GLY A 279 -3.20 22.39 7.15
N SER A 280 -2.90 21.63 6.09
CA SER A 280 -2.66 20.19 6.15
C SER A 280 -1.35 19.80 6.86
N SER A 281 -0.43 20.74 7.10
CA SER A 281 0.86 20.50 7.77
C SER A 281 0.83 20.61 9.29
N ASN A 282 -0.27 21.11 9.89
CA ASN A 282 -0.42 21.24 11.34
C ASN A 282 -0.67 19.91 12.09
N ILE A 283 -0.58 18.75 11.44
CA ILE A 283 -0.75 17.42 12.08
C ILE A 283 0.58 16.65 12.26
N SER A 284 1.70 17.05 11.66
CA SER A 284 3.02 16.50 12.04
C SER A 284 4.17 17.28 11.41
N PHE A 285 4.63 18.32 12.11
CA PHE A 285 5.90 18.97 11.82
C PHE A 285 7.06 18.05 12.21
N ASN A 286 7.60 17.33 11.24
CA ASN A 286 9.03 17.06 11.11
C ASN A 286 9.29 16.43 9.75
N LEU A 287 9.57 17.28 8.75
CA LEU A 287 10.56 17.04 7.70
C LEU A 287 10.70 18.35 6.89
N THR A 288 11.95 18.77 6.77
CA THR A 288 12.41 20.03 6.18
C THR A 288 11.83 20.33 4.78
N PRO A 289 11.34 21.55 4.51
CA PRO A 289 10.80 21.93 3.19
C PRO A 289 11.85 22.05 2.07
N LEU A 290 13.12 21.75 2.36
CA LEU A 290 14.26 21.98 1.47
C LEU A 290 14.50 20.89 0.42
N SER A 291 13.97 19.67 0.54
CA SER A 291 14.29 18.62 -0.45
C SER A 291 13.40 18.67 -1.71
N ALA A 292 12.12 19.03 -1.59
CA ALA A 292 11.21 19.10 -2.74
C ALA A 292 11.29 20.44 -3.50
N LEU A 293 11.54 21.55 -2.78
CA LEU A 293 11.83 22.86 -3.41
C LEU A 293 13.05 22.73 -4.33
N THR A 294 14.08 22.01 -3.87
CA THR A 294 15.31 21.82 -4.63
C THR A 294 15.07 20.99 -5.89
N ILE A 295 14.14 20.03 -5.93
CA ILE A 295 13.89 19.22 -7.15
C ILE A 295 13.06 19.99 -8.19
N LEU A 296 12.03 20.74 -7.78
CA LEU A 296 11.23 21.55 -8.71
C LEU A 296 11.96 22.84 -9.13
N GLN A 297 12.71 23.48 -8.24
CA GLN A 297 13.54 24.64 -8.58
C GLN A 297 14.79 24.25 -9.37
N LEU A 298 15.51 23.17 -9.05
CA LEU A 298 16.67 22.75 -9.87
C LEU A 298 16.27 22.33 -11.28
N LYS A 299 15.13 21.67 -11.46
CA LYS A 299 14.62 21.30 -12.80
C LYS A 299 14.09 22.51 -13.57
N ALA A 300 13.62 23.56 -12.90
CA ALA A 300 13.19 24.81 -13.54
C ALA A 300 14.38 25.75 -13.86
N THR A 301 15.46 25.73 -13.07
CA THR A 301 16.65 26.58 -13.30
C THR A 301 17.66 25.97 -14.28
N SER A 302 17.61 24.67 -14.57
CA SER A 302 18.47 24.04 -15.59
C SER A 302 18.06 24.29 -17.05
N VAL A 303 17.07 25.17 -17.28
CA VAL A 303 16.53 25.51 -18.61
C VAL A 303 16.76 27.00 -18.96
N GLN A 304 17.66 27.69 -18.25
CA GLN A 304 18.21 28.99 -18.66
C GLN A 304 19.64 28.83 -19.16
#